data_AF-A0A0N1DVR7-F1
#
_entry.id   AF-A0A0N1DVR7-F1
#
_cell.length_a   1.000
_cell.length_b   1.000
_cell.length_c   1.000
_cell.angle_alpha   90.00
_cell.angle_beta   90.00
_cell.angle_gamma   90.00
#
_symmetry.space_group_name_H-M   'P 1'
#
loop_
_entity.id
_entity.type
_entity.pdbx_description
1 polymer ?
#
loop_
_entity_poly.entity_id
_entity_poly.type
_entity_poly.pdbx_seq_one_letter_code
_entity_poly.pdbx_strand_id
1 'polypeptide(L)'
;MIVTFKQKIITMKHIFMLFLFSFSLLSAHKPKVRVETFGNVKTYFSSGFNFGEKTIESEELKMQIIGKLSKVISGKLGYSDTVLIERRTYNAHNPNQKLFILENNNSQYKIPVLDDGVVLKSNNNGLSIRIVSDKIEITDVLKLVEYSILNREKLNNKLISIDYYFSEKSKLSVLANTEDLIQEIIKKESKLIEQIINDEIVLLDNGSLRNEISWNNNEFIFSTNTKKLKDDNVYKNHYVNYRVSDFRYYIDSFDSSYFIIFNNTNTFTYFDGVNENTSPKINIEKKNGYAFKLIREKLGDKIILYDTPDYFYVYNIKKKLLQKIE
;
A
#
# COMPACT_ATOMS: atom_id res chain seq x y z
N MET A 1 53.78 -29.69 -22.03
CA MET A 1 52.41 -29.36 -22.47
C MET A 1 51.60 -29.08 -21.21
N ILE A 2 51.51 -27.82 -20.79
CA ILE A 2 50.82 -27.41 -19.55
C ILE A 2 49.56 -26.66 -19.99
N VAL A 3 48.42 -27.35 -19.95
CA VAL A 3 47.11 -26.74 -20.19
C VAL A 3 46.60 -26.18 -18.87
N THR A 4 46.39 -24.88 -18.87
CA THR A 4 46.08 -24.03 -17.71
C THR A 4 44.68 -24.26 -17.16
N PHE A 5 44.60 -24.67 -15.89
CA PHE A 5 43.39 -24.91 -15.10
C PHE A 5 42.72 -23.61 -14.59
N LYS A 6 42.66 -22.53 -15.39
CA LYS A 6 42.16 -21.22 -14.93
C LYS A 6 40.66 -20.97 -15.16
N GLN A 7 39.98 -21.81 -15.94
CA GLN A 7 38.60 -21.52 -16.38
C GLN A 7 37.50 -22.10 -15.48
N LYS A 8 37.82 -23.02 -14.55
CA LYS A 8 36.84 -23.67 -13.65
C LYS A 8 36.56 -22.92 -12.33
N ILE A 9 37.45 -22.03 -11.90
CA ILE A 9 37.32 -21.32 -10.61
C ILE A 9 36.39 -20.10 -10.73
N ILE A 10 36.30 -19.50 -11.91
CA ILE A 10 35.45 -18.32 -12.14
C ILE A 10 33.97 -18.73 -12.12
N THR A 11 33.60 -19.88 -12.70
CA THR A 11 32.22 -20.37 -12.72
C THR A 11 31.73 -20.79 -11.32
N MET A 12 32.58 -21.43 -10.51
CA MET A 12 32.20 -21.83 -9.14
C MET A 12 31.94 -20.62 -8.21
N LYS A 13 32.71 -19.53 -8.33
CA LYS A 13 32.47 -18.30 -7.53
C LYS A 13 31.16 -17.60 -7.89
N HIS A 14 30.76 -17.59 -9.16
CA HIS A 14 29.49 -16.97 -9.59
C HIS A 14 28.29 -17.81 -9.17
N ILE A 15 28.40 -19.15 -9.25
CA ILE A 15 27.38 -20.09 -8.78
C ILE A 15 27.24 -20.02 -7.26
N PHE A 16 28.35 -19.92 -6.51
CA PHE A 16 28.32 -19.80 -5.05
C PHE A 16 27.74 -18.45 -4.59
N MET A 17 27.98 -17.37 -5.35
CA MET A 17 27.32 -16.08 -5.08
C MET A 17 25.81 -16.20 -5.31
N LEU A 18 25.37 -16.78 -6.44
CA LEU A 18 23.96 -17.10 -6.73
C LEU A 18 23.30 -17.95 -5.64
N PHE A 19 24.03 -18.93 -5.09
CA PHE A 19 23.55 -19.82 -4.03
C PHE A 19 23.45 -19.14 -2.66
N LEU A 20 24.28 -18.13 -2.36
CA LEU A 20 24.14 -17.32 -1.15
C LEU A 20 22.94 -16.35 -1.23
N PHE A 21 22.47 -16.00 -2.44
CA PHE A 21 21.31 -15.13 -2.64
C PHE A 21 19.94 -15.83 -2.53
N SER A 22 19.89 -17.17 -2.57
CA SER A 22 18.63 -17.93 -2.50
C SER A 22 18.15 -18.23 -1.07
N PHE A 23 19.01 -18.11 -0.04
CA PHE A 23 18.64 -18.45 1.34
C PHE A 23 17.73 -17.43 2.04
N SER A 24 17.56 -16.21 1.52
CA SER A 24 16.65 -15.20 2.10
C SER A 24 15.20 -15.27 1.58
N LEU A 25 14.85 -16.31 0.80
CA LEU A 25 13.56 -16.38 0.12
C LEU A 25 12.46 -17.11 0.91
N LEU A 26 12.80 -17.78 2.01
CA LEU A 26 11.86 -18.57 2.82
C LEU A 26 11.50 -17.83 4.12
N SER A 27 10.58 -16.87 4.04
CA SER A 27 9.93 -16.29 5.23
C SER A 27 8.47 -16.69 5.25
N ALA A 28 8.04 -17.30 6.37
CA ALA A 28 6.64 -17.63 6.64
C ALA A 28 5.75 -16.37 6.55
N HIS A 29 4.59 -16.53 5.92
CA HIS A 29 3.74 -15.46 5.38
C HIS A 29 2.89 -14.77 6.46
N LYS A 30 3.47 -13.89 7.28
CA LYS A 30 2.67 -12.95 8.08
C LYS A 30 2.32 -11.70 7.27
N PRO A 31 1.07 -11.22 7.28
CA PRO A 31 0.71 -9.98 6.61
C PRO A 31 1.53 -8.81 7.17
N LYS A 32 1.76 -7.79 6.35
CA LYS A 32 2.36 -6.55 6.80
C LYS A 32 1.27 -5.73 7.47
N VAL A 33 1.51 -5.33 8.71
CA VAL A 33 0.58 -4.51 9.49
C VAL A 33 1.14 -3.10 9.65
N ARG A 34 0.26 -2.11 9.51
CA ARG A 34 0.58 -0.70 9.80
C ARG A 34 -0.51 -0.09 10.68
N VAL A 35 -0.08 0.57 11.74
CA VAL A 35 -0.94 1.27 12.69
C VAL A 35 -0.47 2.70 12.83
N GLU A 36 -1.39 3.65 12.64
CA GLU A 36 -1.10 5.07 12.77
C GLU A 36 -2.19 5.79 13.57
N THR A 37 -1.85 6.96 14.11
CA THR A 37 -2.75 7.79 14.92
C THR A 37 -2.71 9.23 14.43
N PHE A 38 -3.89 9.80 14.17
CA PHE A 38 -4.11 11.15 13.66
C PHE A 38 -5.10 11.87 14.58
N GLY A 39 -4.62 12.44 15.68
CA GLY A 39 -5.50 13.03 16.71
C GLY A 39 -6.37 11.94 17.37
N ASN A 40 -7.69 12.06 17.28
CA ASN A 40 -8.63 11.05 17.79
C ASN A 40 -8.88 9.90 16.79
N VAL A 41 -8.30 9.93 15.59
CA VAL A 41 -8.45 8.86 14.60
C VAL A 41 -7.29 7.87 14.71
N LYS A 42 -7.58 6.57 14.73
CA LYS A 42 -6.60 5.50 14.64
C LYS A 42 -6.86 4.66 13.41
N THR A 43 -5.82 4.35 12.64
CA THR A 43 -5.92 3.49 11.47
C THR A 43 -5.19 2.18 11.71
N TYR A 44 -5.75 1.08 11.22
CA TYR A 44 -5.12 -0.22 11.17
C TYR A 44 -5.25 -0.77 9.76
N PHE A 45 -4.11 -1.15 9.19
CA PHE A 45 -4.00 -1.76 7.88
C PHE A 45 -3.32 -3.12 8.03
N SER A 46 -3.90 -4.15 7.42
CA SER A 46 -3.25 -5.46 7.25
C SER A 46 -3.28 -5.82 5.76
N SER A 47 -2.09 -6.03 5.18
CA SER A 47 -1.94 -6.40 3.77
C SER A 47 -2.35 -7.84 3.51
N GLY A 48 -2.61 -8.19 2.25
CA GLY A 48 -2.95 -9.57 1.89
C GLY A 48 -1.74 -10.51 1.83
N PHE A 49 -0.53 -9.97 1.95
CA PHE A 49 0.73 -10.68 1.76
C PHE A 49 1.92 -9.90 2.32
N ASN A 50 3.01 -10.59 2.68
CA ASN A 50 4.25 -9.94 3.13
C ASN A 50 5.08 -9.48 1.94
N PHE A 51 5.59 -8.25 2.00
CA PHE A 51 6.39 -7.66 0.93
C PHE A 51 7.76 -7.13 1.37
N GLY A 52 8.16 -7.37 2.62
CA GLY A 52 9.32 -6.73 3.22
C GLY A 52 9.10 -5.23 3.46
N GLU A 53 10.08 -4.58 4.08
CA GLU A 53 9.98 -3.18 4.53
C GLU A 53 9.98 -2.17 3.37
N LYS A 54 10.66 -2.49 2.26
CA LYS A 54 10.83 -1.58 1.10
C LYS A 54 9.59 -1.49 0.20
N THR A 55 8.65 -2.41 0.35
CA THR A 55 7.49 -2.51 -0.52
C THR A 55 6.25 -2.00 0.19
N ILE A 56 5.51 -1.13 -0.47
CA ILE A 56 4.38 -0.41 0.11
C ILE A 56 3.20 -0.53 -0.86
N GLU A 57 2.10 -1.13 -0.40
CA GLU A 57 0.85 -1.18 -1.18
C GLU A 57 0.20 0.20 -1.29
N SER A 58 -0.54 0.44 -2.37
CA SER A 58 -1.36 1.66 -2.49
C SER A 58 -2.38 1.76 -1.37
N GLU A 59 -2.98 0.64 -0.98
CA GLU A 59 -3.98 0.55 0.09
C GLU A 59 -3.41 0.97 1.45
N GLU A 60 -2.10 0.74 1.70
CA GLU A 60 -1.40 1.25 2.88
C GLU A 60 -1.38 2.78 2.89
N LEU A 61 -1.11 3.41 1.73
CA LEU A 61 -1.12 4.86 1.57
C LEU A 61 -2.55 5.44 1.62
N LYS A 62 -3.55 4.75 1.05
CA LYS A 62 -4.96 5.16 1.14
C LYS A 62 -5.41 5.24 2.59
N MET A 63 -5.00 4.29 3.44
CA MET A 63 -5.32 4.33 4.88
C MET A 63 -4.68 5.52 5.60
N GLN A 64 -3.49 5.97 5.20
CA GLN A 64 -2.91 7.21 5.72
C GLN A 64 -3.72 8.45 5.32
N ILE A 65 -4.12 8.53 4.04
CA ILE A 65 -4.96 9.62 3.53
C ILE A 65 -6.28 9.67 4.29
N ILE A 66 -6.96 8.53 4.39
CA ILE A 66 -8.22 8.38 5.13
C ILE A 66 -8.04 8.80 6.58
N GLY A 67 -6.97 8.38 7.26
CA GLY A 67 -6.71 8.77 8.63
C GLY A 67 -6.57 10.27 8.82
N LYS A 68 -5.79 10.94 7.95
CA LYS A 68 -5.59 12.40 7.99
C LYS A 68 -6.89 13.16 7.70
N LEU A 69 -7.63 12.78 6.67
CA LEU A 69 -8.89 13.44 6.30
C LEU A 69 -10.01 13.15 7.32
N SER A 70 -10.06 11.95 7.88
CA SER A 70 -11.02 11.60 8.94
C SER A 70 -10.82 12.42 10.21
N LYS A 71 -9.57 12.83 10.52
CA LYS A 71 -9.29 13.76 11.61
C LYS A 71 -9.93 15.13 11.35
N VAL A 72 -9.85 15.60 10.10
CA VAL A 72 -10.49 16.86 9.69
C VAL A 72 -12.02 16.76 9.78
N ILE A 73 -12.60 15.66 9.30
CA ILE A 73 -14.05 15.38 9.42
C ILE A 73 -14.46 15.40 10.90
N SER A 74 -13.75 14.65 11.75
CA SER A 74 -14.05 14.57 13.19
C SER A 74 -14.01 15.93 13.87
N GLY A 75 -13.00 16.75 13.55
CA GLY A 75 -12.89 18.13 14.05
C GLY A 75 -14.04 19.01 13.59
N LYS A 76 -14.40 18.98 12.29
CA LYS A 76 -15.52 19.78 11.75
C LYS A 76 -16.89 19.36 12.29
N LEU A 77 -17.07 18.09 12.65
CA LEU A 77 -18.29 17.57 13.26
C LEU A 77 -18.31 17.62 14.80
N GLY A 78 -17.24 18.13 15.44
CA GLY A 78 -17.14 18.22 16.89
C GLY A 78 -17.07 16.85 17.61
N TYR A 79 -16.58 15.81 16.92
CA TYR A 79 -16.45 14.46 17.49
C TYR A 79 -15.05 14.26 18.08
N SER A 80 -14.96 14.14 19.41
CA SER A 80 -13.69 14.05 20.15
C SER A 80 -13.30 12.63 20.57
N ASP A 81 -14.26 11.71 20.64
CA ASP A 81 -14.00 10.30 20.96
C ASP A 81 -13.20 9.62 19.86
N THR A 82 -12.66 8.43 20.16
CA THR A 82 -11.78 7.73 19.20
C THR A 82 -12.56 7.20 18.00
N VAL A 83 -12.05 7.43 16.79
CA VAL A 83 -12.52 6.79 15.55
C VAL A 83 -11.49 5.76 15.12
N LEU A 84 -11.83 4.47 15.18
CA LEU A 84 -10.99 3.37 14.72
C LEU A 84 -11.37 2.97 13.29
N ILE A 85 -10.44 3.12 12.35
CA ILE A 85 -10.63 2.72 10.95
C ILE A 85 -9.72 1.52 10.67
N GLU A 86 -10.32 0.36 10.47
CA GLU A 86 -9.62 -0.90 10.24
C GLU A 86 -9.87 -1.37 8.81
N ARG A 87 -8.80 -1.67 8.08
CA ARG A 87 -8.88 -2.29 6.75
C ARG A 87 -8.00 -3.53 6.70
N ARG A 88 -8.57 -4.62 6.21
CA ARG A 88 -7.86 -5.88 5.96
C ARG A 88 -8.11 -6.37 4.55
N THR A 89 -7.05 -6.84 3.90
CA THR A 89 -7.16 -7.70 2.74
C THR A 89 -7.30 -9.13 3.23
N TYR A 90 -8.41 -9.81 2.95
CA TYR A 90 -8.60 -11.21 3.32
C TYR A 90 -8.84 -12.07 2.09
N ASN A 91 -7.74 -12.50 1.48
CA ASN A 91 -7.74 -13.19 0.18
C ASN A 91 -7.90 -14.71 0.26
N ALA A 92 -7.99 -15.28 1.46
CA ALA A 92 -7.62 -16.69 1.59
C ALA A 92 -8.65 -17.63 0.95
N HIS A 93 -9.95 -17.30 0.94
CA HIS A 93 -10.98 -18.32 0.60
C HIS A 93 -12.24 -17.83 -0.13
N ASN A 94 -12.59 -16.54 -0.07
CA ASN A 94 -13.65 -15.97 -0.91
C ASN A 94 -13.18 -14.62 -1.47
N PRO A 95 -12.75 -14.56 -2.75
CA PRO A 95 -12.23 -13.33 -3.36
C PRO A 95 -13.29 -12.24 -3.54
N ASN A 96 -14.58 -12.60 -3.40
CA ASN A 96 -15.69 -11.65 -3.47
C ASN A 96 -16.17 -11.22 -2.08
N GLN A 97 -15.51 -11.64 -1.01
CA GLN A 97 -15.91 -11.27 0.34
C GLN A 97 -15.61 -9.80 0.60
N LYS A 98 -16.68 -9.00 0.63
CA LYS A 98 -16.65 -7.60 1.00
C LYS A 98 -17.50 -7.40 2.25
N LEU A 99 -16.91 -6.85 3.30
CA LEU A 99 -17.59 -6.63 4.58
C LEU A 99 -17.33 -5.22 5.07
N PHE A 100 -18.40 -4.56 5.53
CA PHE A 100 -18.32 -3.28 6.21
C PHE A 100 -19.03 -3.35 7.56
N ILE A 101 -18.37 -2.88 8.60
CA ILE A 101 -18.91 -2.85 9.97
C ILE A 101 -18.75 -1.43 10.48
N LEU A 102 -19.86 -0.71 10.58
CA LEU A 102 -19.98 0.60 11.20
C LEU A 102 -20.61 0.42 12.57
N GLU A 103 -19.89 0.76 13.63
CA GLU A 103 -20.38 0.57 14.99
C GLU A 103 -19.94 1.65 15.95
N ASN A 104 -20.76 1.86 16.96
CA ASN A 104 -20.47 2.68 18.11
C ASN A 104 -19.84 1.84 19.21
N ASN A 105 -18.71 1.21 18.86
CA ASN A 105 -17.84 0.50 19.76
C ASN A 105 -16.47 0.37 19.09
N ASN A 106 -15.44 1.02 19.63
CA ASN A 106 -14.07 0.92 19.11
C ASN A 106 -13.29 -0.24 19.73
N SER A 107 -13.95 -1.22 20.37
CA SER A 107 -13.32 -2.43 20.89
C SER A 107 -12.49 -3.12 19.79
N GLN A 108 -11.39 -3.73 20.20
CA GLN A 108 -10.59 -4.50 19.28
C GLN A 108 -11.23 -5.89 19.06
N TYR A 109 -11.03 -6.48 17.87
CA TYR A 109 -11.24 -7.91 17.58
C TYR A 109 -12.66 -8.43 17.27
N LYS A 110 -13.50 -7.70 16.53
CA LYS A 110 -14.77 -8.27 16.04
C LYS A 110 -14.66 -9.17 14.81
N ILE A 111 -13.56 -9.12 14.07
CA ILE A 111 -13.30 -10.04 12.96
C ILE A 111 -12.29 -11.07 13.48
N PRO A 112 -12.75 -12.28 13.85
CA PRO A 112 -11.87 -13.34 14.35
C PRO A 112 -11.01 -13.87 13.20
N VAL A 113 -9.90 -14.52 13.59
CA VAL A 113 -8.90 -15.20 12.76
C VAL A 113 -7.64 -14.35 12.52
N LEU A 114 -6.57 -14.84 13.16
CA LEU A 114 -5.16 -14.42 13.14
C LEU A 114 -4.83 -13.21 14.02
N ASP A 115 -4.24 -13.54 15.17
CA ASP A 115 -3.46 -12.62 15.99
C ASP A 115 -2.23 -12.18 15.18
N ASP A 116 -2.36 -11.04 14.48
CA ASP A 116 -1.26 -10.41 13.76
C ASP A 116 -0.19 -9.83 14.73
N GLY A 117 -0.37 -10.02 16.05
CA GLY A 117 0.57 -9.62 17.10
C GLY A 117 0.49 -8.15 17.49
N VAL A 118 -0.46 -7.39 16.95
CA VAL A 118 -0.63 -5.96 17.24
C VAL A 118 -1.94 -5.71 17.98
N VAL A 119 -1.84 -5.18 19.20
CA VAL A 119 -2.97 -4.80 20.05
C VAL A 119 -3.22 -3.30 19.96
N LEU A 120 -4.34 -2.90 19.38
CA LEU A 120 -4.83 -1.53 19.41
C LEU A 120 -5.56 -1.27 20.73
N LYS A 121 -4.94 -0.46 21.60
CA LYS A 121 -5.59 -0.03 22.84
C LYS A 121 -6.90 0.72 22.52
N SER A 122 -8.01 0.14 22.96
CA SER A 122 -9.37 0.68 22.89
C SER A 122 -9.84 1.12 24.27
N ASN A 123 -10.77 2.08 24.31
CA ASN A 123 -11.48 2.49 25.52
C ASN A 123 -12.97 2.08 25.49
N ASN A 124 -13.42 1.33 24.48
CA ASN A 124 -14.80 0.93 24.20
C ASN A 124 -15.82 2.09 24.07
N ASN A 125 -15.35 3.33 24.04
CA ASN A 125 -16.17 4.55 24.02
C ASN A 125 -15.88 5.36 22.76
N GLY A 126 -16.06 4.75 21.58
CA GLY A 126 -15.75 5.38 20.30
C GLY A 126 -16.39 4.67 19.12
N LEU A 127 -16.14 5.20 17.92
CA LEU A 127 -16.62 4.63 16.67
C LEU A 127 -15.61 3.66 16.07
N SER A 128 -16.11 2.67 15.34
CA SER A 128 -15.28 1.87 14.46
C SER A 128 -15.90 1.69 13.08
N ILE A 129 -15.04 1.82 12.08
CA ILE A 129 -15.31 1.54 10.68
C ILE A 129 -14.36 0.41 10.30
N ARG A 130 -14.86 -0.81 10.11
CA ARG A 130 -14.04 -1.97 9.70
C ARG A 130 -14.40 -2.43 8.30
N ILE A 131 -13.38 -2.68 7.51
CA ILE A 131 -13.49 -2.97 6.09
C ILE A 131 -12.68 -4.23 5.78
N VAL A 132 -13.36 -5.27 5.30
CA VAL A 132 -12.72 -6.42 4.64
C VAL A 132 -12.94 -6.24 3.15
N SER A 133 -11.87 -5.89 2.43
CA SER A 133 -11.92 -5.71 0.98
C SER A 133 -10.53 -5.60 0.38
N ASP A 134 -10.36 -6.10 -0.84
CA ASP A 134 -9.12 -6.03 -1.62
C ASP A 134 -8.75 -4.62 -2.07
N LYS A 135 -9.77 -3.76 -2.19
CA LYS A 135 -9.59 -2.36 -2.57
C LYS A 135 -10.57 -1.46 -1.83
N ILE A 136 -10.12 -0.26 -1.51
CA ILE A 136 -10.99 0.81 -1.03
C ILE A 136 -10.82 2.08 -1.87
N GLU A 137 -11.90 2.84 -1.97
CA GLU A 137 -11.90 4.20 -2.47
C GLU A 137 -11.89 5.16 -1.29
N ILE A 138 -11.04 6.18 -1.34
CA ILE A 138 -10.84 7.13 -0.23
C ILE A 138 -12.15 7.85 0.09
N THR A 139 -12.84 8.37 -0.93
CA THR A 139 -14.09 9.10 -0.78
C THR A 139 -15.17 8.26 -0.10
N ASP A 140 -15.26 6.98 -0.45
CA ASP A 140 -16.27 6.07 0.07
C ASP A 140 -16.07 5.85 1.56
N VAL A 141 -14.83 5.59 1.98
CA VAL A 141 -14.51 5.42 3.39
C VAL A 141 -14.75 6.70 4.18
N LEU A 142 -14.42 7.87 3.63
CA LEU A 142 -14.71 9.15 4.27
C LEU A 142 -16.21 9.38 4.46
N LYS A 143 -17.06 8.97 3.49
CA LYS A 143 -18.52 9.02 3.63
C LYS A 143 -19.01 8.11 4.74
N LEU A 144 -18.42 6.91 4.86
CA LEU A 144 -18.72 5.99 5.96
C LEU A 144 -18.32 6.57 7.33
N VAL A 145 -17.18 7.28 7.40
CA VAL A 145 -16.73 7.97 8.63
C VAL A 145 -17.70 9.08 9.02
N GLU A 146 -18.02 9.99 8.08
CA GLU A 146 -18.98 11.08 8.32
C GLU A 146 -20.34 10.53 8.76
N TYR A 147 -20.86 9.53 8.05
CA TYR A 147 -22.11 8.87 8.40
C TYR A 147 -22.07 8.29 9.81
N SER A 148 -20.98 7.61 10.16
CA SER A 148 -20.81 6.97 11.46
C SER A 148 -20.82 7.98 12.60
N ILE A 149 -20.17 9.13 12.41
CA ILE A 149 -20.19 10.23 13.39
C ILE A 149 -21.61 10.78 13.57
N LEU A 150 -22.30 11.08 12.46
CA LEU A 150 -23.63 11.66 12.49
C LEU A 150 -24.72 10.71 13.02
N ASN A 151 -24.50 9.40 12.94
CA ASN A 151 -25.51 8.38 13.26
C ASN A 151 -25.11 7.45 14.42
N ARG A 152 -24.11 7.84 15.23
CA ARG A 152 -23.47 6.98 16.25
C ARG A 152 -24.44 6.18 17.11
N GLU A 153 -25.53 6.79 17.56
CA GLU A 153 -26.51 6.14 18.47
C GLU A 153 -27.30 5.00 17.80
N LYS A 154 -27.38 5.01 16.48
CA LYS A 154 -28.18 4.05 15.70
C LYS A 154 -27.34 3.02 14.96
N LEU A 155 -26.01 3.12 14.97
CA LEU A 155 -25.14 2.26 14.16
C LEU A 155 -25.31 0.77 14.48
N ASN A 156 -25.27 0.42 15.76
CA ASN A 156 -25.31 -0.98 16.17
C ASN A 156 -26.64 -1.66 15.82
N ASN A 157 -27.74 -0.89 15.73
CA ASN A 157 -29.07 -1.39 15.34
C ASN A 157 -29.16 -1.73 13.85
N LYS A 158 -28.19 -1.29 13.03
CA LYS A 158 -28.11 -1.54 11.59
C LYS A 158 -27.21 -2.71 11.23
N LEU A 159 -26.70 -3.43 12.23
CA LEU A 159 -25.88 -4.61 12.04
C LEU A 159 -26.77 -5.85 11.95
N ILE A 160 -26.49 -6.70 10.98
CA ILE A 160 -27.13 -8.01 10.79
C ILE A 160 -26.08 -9.11 10.82
N SER A 161 -26.52 -10.33 11.11
CA SER A 161 -25.66 -11.52 11.01
C SER A 161 -25.34 -11.82 9.54
N ILE A 162 -24.05 -11.87 9.21
CA ILE A 162 -23.52 -12.23 7.89
C ILE A 162 -22.49 -13.34 8.06
N ASP A 163 -22.42 -14.26 7.09
CA ASP A 163 -21.39 -15.29 7.03
C ASP A 163 -20.03 -14.67 6.64
N TYR A 164 -19.04 -14.83 7.52
CA TYR A 164 -17.64 -14.52 7.26
C TYR A 164 -16.85 -15.81 7.03
N TYR A 165 -16.30 -15.98 5.85
CA TYR A 165 -15.51 -17.15 5.48
C TYR A 165 -14.04 -16.89 5.80
N PHE A 166 -13.46 -17.78 6.62
CA PHE A 166 -12.05 -17.78 7.00
C PHE A 166 -11.31 -19.05 6.59
N SER A 167 -12.03 -20.01 5.99
CA SER A 167 -11.51 -21.15 5.25
C SER A 167 -12.50 -21.52 4.15
N GLU A 168 -12.10 -22.29 3.14
CA GLU A 168 -13.03 -22.81 2.11
C GLU A 168 -14.24 -23.55 2.72
N LYS A 169 -14.05 -24.12 3.92
CA LYS A 169 -15.03 -24.95 4.62
C LYS A 169 -15.48 -24.38 5.96
N SER A 170 -14.93 -23.24 6.36
CA SER A 170 -15.14 -22.67 7.68
C SER A 170 -15.62 -21.23 7.57
N LYS A 171 -16.79 -21.00 8.16
CA LYS A 171 -17.40 -19.70 8.29
C LYS A 171 -17.80 -19.43 9.73
N LEU A 172 -17.88 -18.17 10.08
CA LEU A 172 -18.42 -17.70 11.35
C LEU A 172 -19.43 -16.59 11.09
N SER A 173 -20.44 -16.48 11.95
CA SER A 173 -21.39 -15.38 11.89
C SER A 173 -20.76 -14.14 12.50
N VAL A 174 -20.71 -13.05 11.73
CA VAL A 174 -20.30 -11.71 12.18
C VAL A 174 -21.46 -10.74 12.06
N LEU A 175 -21.47 -9.72 12.91
CA LEU A 175 -22.38 -8.60 12.79
C LEU A 175 -21.79 -7.53 11.85
N ALA A 176 -22.49 -7.21 10.78
CA ALA A 176 -22.04 -6.28 9.75
C ALA A 176 -23.22 -5.53 9.09
N ASN A 177 -22.92 -4.45 8.38
CA ASN A 177 -23.93 -3.72 7.62
C ASN A 177 -24.22 -4.41 6.28
N THR A 178 -25.46 -4.26 5.80
CA THR A 178 -25.85 -4.75 4.46
C THR A 178 -25.14 -3.94 3.37
N GLU A 179 -24.87 -4.57 2.23
CA GLU A 179 -24.32 -3.88 1.06
C GLU A 179 -25.24 -2.73 0.63
N ASP A 180 -26.56 -2.92 0.66
CA ASP A 180 -27.54 -1.88 0.31
C ASP A 180 -27.37 -0.61 1.16
N LEU A 181 -27.21 -0.75 2.48
CA LEU A 181 -26.99 0.38 3.38
C LEU A 181 -25.66 1.07 3.06
N ILE A 182 -24.60 0.31 2.80
CA ILE A 182 -23.28 0.85 2.48
C ILE A 182 -23.34 1.63 1.16
N GLN A 183 -24.01 1.09 0.14
CA GLN A 183 -24.21 1.76 -1.14
C GLN A 183 -25.07 3.01 -1.01
N GLU A 184 -26.11 3.01 -0.17
CA GLU A 184 -26.91 4.19 0.14
C GLU A 184 -26.02 5.31 0.71
N ILE A 185 -25.14 4.99 1.66
CA ILE A 185 -24.22 5.95 2.27
C ILE A 185 -23.22 6.49 1.24
N ILE A 186 -22.60 5.61 0.45
CA ILE A 186 -21.56 5.98 -0.52
C ILE A 186 -22.11 6.80 -1.68
N LYS A 187 -23.35 6.56 -2.12
CA LYS A 187 -23.99 7.33 -3.20
C LYS A 187 -24.36 8.76 -2.78
N LYS A 188 -24.53 9.00 -1.48
CA LYS A 188 -24.90 10.33 -0.98
C LYS A 188 -23.76 11.33 -1.21
N GLU A 189 -24.10 12.51 -1.72
CA GLU A 189 -23.16 13.63 -1.81
C GLU A 189 -22.80 14.16 -0.42
N SER A 190 -21.56 14.61 -0.28
CA SER A 190 -21.07 15.19 0.97
C SER A 190 -20.28 16.47 0.67
N LYS A 191 -20.90 17.60 1.03
CA LYS A 191 -20.26 18.92 0.96
C LYS A 191 -18.99 18.97 1.82
N LEU A 192 -18.98 18.25 2.94
CA LEU A 192 -17.83 18.20 3.83
C LEU A 192 -16.65 17.52 3.14
N ILE A 193 -16.90 16.39 2.47
CA ILE A 193 -15.85 15.63 1.78
C ILE A 193 -15.36 16.38 0.54
N GLU A 194 -16.27 16.97 -0.25
CA GLU A 194 -15.92 17.83 -1.39
C GLU A 194 -14.96 18.96 -1.01
N GLN A 195 -15.11 19.53 0.20
CA GLN A 195 -14.23 20.58 0.68
C GLN A 195 -12.82 20.11 1.02
N ILE A 196 -12.65 18.88 1.51
CA ILE A 196 -11.37 18.40 2.07
C ILE A 196 -10.60 17.50 1.10
N ILE A 197 -11.26 16.95 0.08
CA ILE A 197 -10.65 15.98 -0.85
C ILE A 197 -9.57 16.60 -1.75
N ASN A 198 -9.57 17.93 -1.88
CA ASN A 198 -8.63 18.69 -2.71
C ASN A 198 -7.36 19.12 -1.96
N ASP A 199 -7.29 18.88 -0.65
CA ASP A 199 -6.12 19.22 0.14
C ASP A 199 -4.95 18.31 -0.26
N GLU A 200 -3.76 18.90 -0.46
CA GLU A 200 -2.56 18.11 -0.68
C GLU A 200 -2.14 17.39 0.60
N ILE A 201 -1.92 16.09 0.49
CA ILE A 201 -1.49 15.24 1.59
C ILE A 201 -0.12 14.66 1.27
N VAL A 202 0.90 15.12 1.99
CA VAL A 202 2.24 14.50 1.92
C VAL A 202 2.20 13.15 2.61
N LEU A 203 2.59 12.08 1.92
CA LEU A 203 2.57 10.69 2.39
C LEU A 203 3.98 10.16 2.70
N LEU A 204 4.97 10.62 1.93
CA LEU A 204 6.37 10.31 2.14
C LEU A 204 7.21 11.54 1.84
N ASP A 205 8.13 11.87 2.74
CA ASP A 205 9.15 12.88 2.52
C ASP A 205 10.50 12.32 3.01
N ASN A 206 11.31 11.79 2.08
CA ASN A 206 12.61 11.21 2.38
C ASN A 206 13.74 12.25 2.46
N GLY A 207 13.41 13.54 2.51
CA GLY A 207 14.36 14.64 2.59
C GLY A 207 14.83 15.16 1.23
N SER A 208 15.69 16.18 1.26
CA SER A 208 16.09 16.95 0.08
C SER A 208 16.73 16.09 -1.01
N LEU A 209 16.29 16.32 -2.26
CA LEU A 209 16.73 15.62 -3.47
C LEU A 209 16.52 14.09 -3.42
N ARG A 210 15.64 13.64 -2.53
CA ARG A 210 15.16 12.27 -2.47
C ARG A 210 13.71 12.20 -2.91
N ASN A 211 13.21 10.99 -2.90
CA ASN A 211 11.84 10.66 -3.23
C ASN A 211 10.82 11.35 -2.30
N GLU A 212 9.75 11.85 -2.89
CA GLU A 212 8.55 12.34 -2.20
C GLU A 212 7.31 11.70 -2.81
N ILE A 213 6.31 11.43 -1.98
CA ILE A 213 4.98 11.00 -2.40
C ILE A 213 3.98 11.93 -1.75
N SER A 214 3.14 12.56 -2.55
CA SER A 214 1.93 13.24 -2.07
C SER A 214 0.69 12.68 -2.75
N TRP A 215 -0.48 13.05 -2.23
CA TRP A 215 -1.76 12.77 -2.83
C TRP A 215 -2.57 14.05 -2.91
N ASN A 216 -3.17 14.30 -4.06
CA ASN A 216 -4.01 15.47 -4.30
C ASN A 216 -5.01 15.13 -5.41
N ASN A 217 -6.28 15.50 -5.22
CA ASN A 217 -7.33 15.39 -6.24
C ASN A 217 -7.42 13.97 -6.85
N ASN A 218 -7.51 12.95 -5.98
CA ASN A 218 -7.61 11.53 -6.36
C ASN A 218 -6.40 10.96 -7.13
N GLU A 219 -5.25 11.64 -7.10
CA GLU A 219 -4.01 11.12 -7.69
C GLU A 219 -2.89 11.02 -6.65
N PHE A 220 -2.13 9.94 -6.72
CA PHE A 220 -0.80 9.84 -6.13
C PHE A 220 0.20 10.56 -7.02
N ILE A 221 1.05 11.38 -6.40
CA ILE A 221 2.08 12.17 -7.05
C ILE A 221 3.42 11.68 -6.52
N PHE A 222 4.20 11.03 -7.38
CA PHE A 222 5.59 10.66 -7.13
C PHE A 222 6.48 11.79 -7.66
N SER A 223 7.36 12.30 -6.82
CA SER A 223 8.20 13.46 -7.13
C SER A 223 9.60 13.34 -6.51
N THR A 224 10.48 14.27 -6.88
CA THR A 224 11.72 14.53 -6.15
C THR A 224 11.50 15.71 -5.22
N ASN A 225 11.82 15.56 -3.93
CA ASN A 225 11.73 16.62 -2.96
C ASN A 225 12.75 17.72 -3.29
N THR A 226 12.25 18.84 -3.80
CA THR A 226 13.04 20.04 -4.12
C THR A 226 12.83 21.18 -3.13
N LYS A 227 12.13 20.95 -2.01
CA LYS A 227 11.73 21.98 -1.03
C LYS A 227 12.91 22.74 -0.42
N LYS A 228 14.07 22.10 -0.26
CA LYS A 228 15.28 22.75 0.29
C LYS A 228 16.16 23.42 -0.77
N LEU A 229 15.82 23.31 -2.05
CA LEU A 229 16.51 24.04 -3.11
C LEU A 229 16.02 25.49 -3.13
N LYS A 230 16.94 26.43 -3.38
CA LYS A 230 16.60 27.82 -3.66
C LYS A 230 15.71 27.91 -4.91
N ASP A 231 14.89 28.94 -5.00
CA ASP A 231 13.93 29.10 -6.12
C ASP A 231 14.61 29.34 -7.47
N ASP A 232 15.80 29.93 -7.47
CA ASP A 232 16.65 30.13 -8.65
C ASP A 232 17.48 28.90 -9.03
N ASN A 233 17.30 27.76 -8.33
CA ASN A 233 18.08 26.56 -8.59
C ASN A 233 17.63 25.90 -9.90
N VAL A 234 18.55 25.86 -10.87
CA VAL A 234 18.35 25.29 -12.21
C VAL A 234 17.87 23.83 -12.20
N TYR A 235 18.18 23.05 -11.16
CA TYR A 235 17.75 21.65 -11.05
C TYR A 235 16.26 21.50 -10.74
N LYS A 236 15.57 22.53 -10.20
CA LYS A 236 14.11 22.46 -9.98
C LYS A 236 13.34 22.17 -11.27
N ASN A 237 13.80 22.73 -12.41
CA ASN A 237 13.14 22.57 -13.70
C ASN A 237 13.47 21.24 -14.40
N HIS A 238 14.45 20.49 -13.89
CA HIS A 238 14.83 19.20 -14.46
C HIS A 238 14.00 18.04 -13.91
N TYR A 239 13.36 18.22 -12.76
CA TYR A 239 12.55 17.17 -12.13
C TYR A 239 11.11 17.22 -12.60
N VAL A 240 10.57 16.04 -12.93
CA VAL A 240 9.15 15.85 -13.30
C VAL A 240 8.41 15.09 -12.21
N ASN A 241 7.10 15.28 -12.18
CA ASN A 241 6.19 14.51 -11.34
C ASN A 241 5.58 13.37 -12.14
N TYR A 242 5.41 12.22 -11.50
CA TYR A 242 4.62 11.12 -12.04
C TYR A 242 3.30 11.00 -11.28
N ARG A 243 2.18 11.13 -12.01
CA ARG A 243 0.83 11.11 -11.46
C ARG A 243 0.13 9.80 -11.82
N VAL A 244 -0.56 9.21 -10.86
CA VAL A 244 -1.33 7.99 -11.06
C VAL A 244 -2.53 7.95 -10.11
N SER A 245 -3.71 7.58 -10.61
CA SER A 245 -4.93 7.49 -9.80
C SER A 245 -4.89 6.33 -8.81
N ASP A 246 -4.37 5.17 -9.24
CA ASP A 246 -4.21 3.99 -8.39
C ASP A 246 -3.03 3.13 -8.90
N PHE A 247 -2.41 2.40 -7.99
CA PHE A 247 -1.32 1.47 -8.30
C PHE A 247 -1.45 0.23 -7.39
N ARG A 248 -0.65 -0.82 -7.62
CA ARG A 248 -0.69 -2.03 -6.78
C ARG A 248 0.22 -1.88 -5.56
N TYR A 249 1.49 -1.60 -5.82
CA TYR A 249 2.50 -1.28 -4.80
C TYR A 249 3.65 -0.53 -5.45
N TYR A 250 4.49 0.12 -4.64
CA TYR A 250 5.79 0.59 -5.08
C TYR A 250 6.90 -0.05 -4.25
N ILE A 251 8.10 -0.05 -4.79
CA ILE A 251 9.33 -0.40 -4.08
C ILE A 251 10.15 0.87 -3.94
N ASP A 252 10.44 1.27 -2.69
CA ASP A 252 11.35 2.37 -2.37
C ASP A 252 12.80 1.88 -2.36
N SER A 253 13.69 2.71 -2.88
CA SER A 253 15.12 2.49 -2.88
C SER A 253 15.74 3.36 -1.79
N PHE A 254 16.28 2.76 -0.72
CA PHE A 254 16.81 3.52 0.42
C PHE A 254 18.16 4.19 0.13
N ASP A 255 18.94 3.59 -0.77
CA ASP A 255 20.29 4.00 -1.18
C ASP A 255 20.30 4.77 -2.50
N SER A 256 19.21 4.76 -3.28
CA SER A 256 19.09 5.50 -4.54
C SER A 256 17.77 6.27 -4.64
N SER A 257 17.79 7.49 -5.18
CA SER A 257 16.57 8.31 -5.34
C SER A 257 15.71 7.86 -6.53
N TYR A 258 15.09 6.68 -6.46
CA TYR A 258 14.12 6.23 -7.45
C TYR A 258 13.02 5.36 -6.85
N PHE A 259 11.92 5.21 -7.57
CA PHE A 259 10.81 4.29 -7.31
C PHE A 259 10.65 3.27 -8.43
N ILE A 260 10.17 2.09 -8.06
CA ILE A 260 9.55 1.13 -8.99
C ILE A 260 8.08 1.02 -8.64
N ILE A 261 7.23 1.56 -9.51
CA ILE A 261 5.80 1.69 -9.27
C ILE A 261 5.09 0.62 -10.08
N PHE A 262 4.55 -0.40 -9.43
CA PHE A 262 3.79 -1.46 -10.09
C PHE A 262 2.34 -0.99 -10.25
N ASN A 263 1.95 -0.69 -11.49
CA ASN A 263 0.60 -0.24 -11.82
C ASN A 263 -0.42 -1.38 -11.67
N ASN A 264 0.00 -2.60 -11.99
CA ASN A 264 -0.77 -3.83 -11.80
C ASN A 264 0.20 -5.03 -11.66
N THR A 265 -0.28 -6.27 -11.77
CA THR A 265 0.57 -7.47 -11.67
C THR A 265 1.64 -7.56 -12.75
N ASN A 266 1.38 -6.99 -13.93
CA ASN A 266 2.12 -7.26 -15.15
C ASN A 266 2.77 -6.00 -15.73
N THR A 267 2.67 -4.85 -15.05
CA THR A 267 3.23 -3.60 -15.55
C THR A 267 3.83 -2.76 -14.43
N PHE A 268 5.01 -2.20 -14.69
CA PHE A 268 5.66 -1.28 -13.76
C PHE A 268 6.21 -0.03 -14.47
N THR A 269 6.43 1.02 -13.70
CA THR A 269 7.06 2.28 -14.10
C THR A 269 8.33 2.46 -13.26
N TYR A 270 9.47 2.73 -13.90
CA TYR A 270 10.65 3.25 -13.21
C TYR A 270 10.56 4.79 -13.18
N PHE A 271 10.83 5.39 -12.02
CA PHE A 271 10.79 6.83 -11.83
C PHE A 271 11.95 7.29 -10.93
N ASP A 272 12.76 8.24 -11.39
CA ASP A 272 13.84 8.88 -10.61
C ASP A 272 13.78 10.41 -10.66
N GLY A 273 12.62 10.96 -11.02
CA GLY A 273 12.41 12.39 -11.22
C GLY A 273 12.93 12.92 -12.55
N VAL A 274 13.73 12.19 -13.34
CA VAL A 274 14.20 12.66 -14.65
C VAL A 274 13.30 12.14 -15.76
N ASN A 275 12.74 13.05 -16.58
CA ASN A 275 11.79 12.68 -17.63
C ASN A 275 12.36 11.66 -18.63
N GLU A 276 13.64 11.82 -19.00
CA GLU A 276 14.32 10.92 -19.94
C GLU A 276 14.41 9.48 -19.42
N ASN A 277 14.66 9.32 -18.11
CA ASN A 277 14.79 8.01 -17.46
C ASN A 277 13.43 7.42 -17.10
N THR A 278 12.43 8.26 -16.85
CA THR A 278 11.06 7.83 -16.59
C THR A 278 10.56 7.02 -17.78
N SER A 279 10.10 5.81 -17.49
CA SER A 279 9.74 4.86 -18.55
C SER A 279 8.24 4.75 -18.75
N PRO A 280 7.80 4.53 -20.01
CA PRO A 280 6.43 4.09 -20.25
C PRO A 280 6.21 2.75 -19.54
N LYS A 281 4.96 2.43 -19.18
CA LYS A 281 4.59 1.19 -18.47
C LYS A 281 5.27 -0.03 -19.12
N ILE A 282 6.20 -0.66 -18.40
CA ILE A 282 6.99 -1.81 -18.86
C ILE A 282 6.22 -3.07 -18.54
N ASN A 283 5.95 -3.89 -19.55
CA ASN A 283 5.31 -5.19 -19.37
C ASN A 283 6.28 -6.20 -18.75
N ILE A 284 5.77 -6.99 -17.82
CA ILE A 284 6.50 -8.06 -17.14
C ILE A 284 5.59 -9.26 -16.98
N GLU A 285 6.13 -10.45 -17.18
CA GLU A 285 5.42 -11.70 -16.89
C GLU A 285 5.66 -12.06 -15.43
N LYS A 286 4.60 -12.52 -14.77
CA LYS A 286 4.66 -12.87 -13.37
C LYS A 286 4.13 -14.27 -13.15
N LYS A 287 4.91 -15.12 -12.49
CA LYS A 287 4.49 -16.50 -12.16
C LYS A 287 3.82 -16.63 -10.81
N ASN A 288 4.04 -15.69 -9.88
CA ASN A 288 3.47 -15.75 -8.54
C ASN A 288 2.66 -14.49 -8.16
N GLY A 289 1.97 -14.54 -7.02
CA GLY A 289 1.19 -13.40 -6.51
C GLY A 289 2.00 -12.33 -5.75
N TYR A 290 3.24 -12.64 -5.35
CA TYR A 290 4.07 -11.86 -4.41
C TYR A 290 4.75 -10.67 -5.08
N ALA A 291 5.07 -9.57 -4.36
CA ALA A 291 5.85 -8.51 -5.01
C ALA A 291 7.23 -9.00 -5.43
N PHE A 292 7.74 -8.35 -6.47
CA PHE A 292 9.13 -8.43 -6.85
C PHE A 292 10.02 -7.96 -5.69
N LYS A 293 11.16 -8.65 -5.51
CA LYS A 293 12.18 -8.26 -4.54
C LYS A 293 13.35 -7.56 -5.24
N LEU A 294 13.87 -6.52 -4.59
CA LEU A 294 15.16 -5.89 -4.95
C LEU A 294 16.28 -6.48 -4.08
N ILE A 295 17.22 -7.20 -4.69
CA ILE A 295 18.43 -7.69 -3.97
C ILE A 295 19.51 -6.61 -3.93
N ARG A 296 19.61 -5.79 -4.98
CA ARG A 296 20.48 -4.61 -5.05
C ARG A 296 19.73 -3.49 -5.75
N GLU A 297 19.82 -2.30 -5.19
CA GLU A 297 19.06 -1.16 -5.68
C GLU A 297 19.53 -0.72 -7.07
N LYS A 298 20.85 -0.70 -7.32
CA LYS A 298 21.37 -0.28 -8.64
C LYS A 298 22.72 -0.90 -8.96
N LEU A 299 22.88 -1.38 -10.19
CA LEU A 299 24.17 -1.76 -10.80
C LEU A 299 24.41 -0.92 -12.04
N GLY A 300 24.99 0.27 -11.85
CA GLY A 300 25.19 1.23 -12.93
C GLY A 300 23.85 1.76 -13.45
N ASP A 301 23.51 1.49 -14.71
CA ASP A 301 22.24 1.86 -15.35
C ASP A 301 21.19 0.73 -15.30
N LYS A 302 21.39 -0.29 -14.47
CA LYS A 302 20.53 -1.47 -14.39
C LYS A 302 19.95 -1.66 -12.99
N ILE A 303 18.72 -2.14 -12.95
CA ILE A 303 18.05 -2.67 -11.75
C ILE A 303 17.77 -4.16 -11.95
N ILE A 304 17.79 -4.92 -10.85
CA ILE A 304 17.52 -6.36 -10.87
C ILE A 304 16.25 -6.65 -10.06
N LEU A 305 15.26 -7.25 -10.70
CA LEU A 305 13.97 -7.60 -10.12
C LEU A 305 13.82 -9.11 -10.04
N TYR A 306 13.67 -9.65 -8.82
CA TYR A 306 13.42 -11.08 -8.62
C TYR A 306 11.92 -11.35 -8.47
N ASP A 307 11.39 -12.25 -9.29
CA ASP A 307 10.03 -12.77 -9.15
C ASP A 307 10.04 -14.11 -8.38
N THR A 308 10.83 -15.07 -8.88
CA THR A 308 11.01 -16.39 -8.28
C THR A 308 12.52 -16.68 -8.10
N PRO A 309 12.89 -17.75 -7.37
CA PRO A 309 14.27 -18.22 -7.36
C PRO A 309 14.79 -18.65 -8.74
N ASP A 310 13.89 -18.97 -9.69
CA ASP A 310 14.23 -19.58 -10.97
C ASP A 310 14.52 -18.56 -12.08
N TYR A 311 14.13 -17.30 -11.93
CA TYR A 311 14.47 -16.25 -12.89
C TYR A 311 14.41 -14.87 -12.27
N PHE A 312 15.13 -13.94 -12.90
CA PHE A 312 15.08 -12.53 -12.56
C PHE A 312 15.04 -11.69 -13.82
N TYR A 313 14.62 -10.44 -13.66
CA TYR A 313 14.68 -9.44 -14.72
C TYR A 313 15.81 -8.46 -14.50
N VAL A 314 16.49 -8.12 -15.58
CA VAL A 314 17.41 -6.99 -15.64
C VAL A 314 16.74 -5.91 -16.46
N TYR A 315 16.46 -4.78 -15.83
CA TYR A 315 15.93 -3.61 -16.53
C TYR A 315 17.04 -2.58 -16.71
N ASN A 316 17.35 -2.23 -17.95
CA ASN A 316 18.28 -1.17 -18.30
C ASN A 316 17.52 0.16 -18.41
N ILE A 317 17.81 1.08 -17.50
CA ILE A 317 17.13 2.38 -17.35
C ILE A 317 17.29 3.24 -18.62
N LYS A 318 18.52 3.36 -19.14
CA LYS A 318 18.82 4.23 -20.28
C LYS A 318 18.23 3.70 -21.59
N LYS A 319 18.31 2.38 -21.79
CA LYS A 319 17.79 1.70 -23.00
C LYS A 319 16.30 1.39 -22.91
N LYS A 320 15.69 1.57 -21.74
CA LYS A 320 14.32 1.16 -21.42
C LYS A 320 14.01 -0.29 -21.81
N LEU A 321 15.00 -1.16 -21.64
CA LEU A 321 14.96 -2.55 -22.10
C LEU A 321 14.89 -3.49 -20.89
N LEU A 322 13.85 -4.31 -20.85
CA LEU A 322 13.68 -5.39 -19.88
C LEU A 322 14.18 -6.70 -20.49
N GLN A 323 15.04 -7.42 -19.78
CA GLN A 323 15.53 -8.74 -20.16
C GLN A 323 15.24 -9.74 -19.05
N LYS A 324 14.59 -10.85 -19.39
CA LYS A 324 14.41 -11.99 -18.50
C LYS A 324 15.65 -12.87 -18.55
N ILE A 325 16.16 -13.26 -17.40
CA ILE A 325 17.29 -14.18 -17.25
C ILE A 325 16.78 -15.41 -16.51
N GLU A 326 16.83 -16.56 -17.17
CA GLU A 326 16.43 -17.89 -16.66
C GLU A 326 17.63 -18.71 -16.22
#